data_AF-A0A838EW10-F1
#
_entry.id   AF-A0A838EW10-F1
#
_cell.length_a   1.000
_cell.length_b   1.000
_cell.length_c   1.000
_cell.angle_alpha   90.00
_cell.angle_beta   90.00
_cell.angle_gamma   90.00
#
_symmetry.space_group_name_H-M   'P 1'
#
loop_
_entity.id
_entity.type
_entity.pdbx_description
1 polymer ?
#
loop_
_entity_poly.entity_id
_entity_poly.type
_entity_poly.pdbx_seq_one_letter_code
_entity_poly.pdbx_strand_id
1 'polypeptide(L)'
;MERLLTTEEIAEYLRVDVVTIRRLINRNELPAYRIGGEYRFTESDLENYLQRQRVGVKSAEPGSPLSGTIEAGPFFEWIHKVLQGKQTSPSDVVKSDRFDRFTDQARRVLKLSQDEAQRFKHNYVGTEHLLLGLIDEGEGTAIQALNNLGVELAKIRANIEIIVSHGDRVVLGDIGLTPRAKKVIELAVDEARRLDHHYIGTEHLLLGLLREGEGIAAGVLESLGVTLEHARTEVQQLLSKHAENETIPVPPVPSEATSLLSEGAPELICSSCNAHSPVYFHYCFNCGQPLKPE
;
A
#
# COMPACT_ATOMS: atom_id res chain seq x y z
N MET A 1 20.38 18.08 -37.79
CA MET A 1 21.07 16.82 -37.47
C MET A 1 20.90 16.67 -35.96
N GLU A 2 20.02 15.78 -35.53
CA GLU A 2 19.69 15.63 -34.11
C GLU A 2 20.94 15.14 -33.36
N ARG A 3 21.30 15.82 -32.26
CA ARG A 3 22.46 15.41 -31.45
C ARG A 3 22.12 14.08 -30.79
N LEU A 4 22.99 13.09 -30.96
CA LEU A 4 22.84 11.80 -30.30
C LEU A 4 23.58 11.80 -28.98
N LEU A 5 22.87 11.45 -27.91
CA LEU A 5 23.41 11.37 -26.56
C LEU A 5 24.11 10.04 -26.32
N THR A 6 25.15 10.03 -25.49
CA THR A 6 25.82 8.80 -25.03
C THR A 6 25.09 8.15 -23.85
N THR A 7 25.53 6.95 -23.47
CA THR A 7 24.94 6.25 -22.32
C THR A 7 25.23 6.98 -21.01
N GLU A 8 26.40 7.61 -20.91
CA GLU A 8 26.86 8.41 -19.77
C GLU A 8 26.06 9.72 -19.67
N GLU A 9 25.84 10.41 -20.78
CA GLU A 9 25.05 11.66 -20.82
C GLU A 9 23.60 11.42 -20.37
N ILE A 10 22.97 10.31 -20.79
CA ILE A 10 21.63 9.94 -20.31
C ILE A 10 21.63 9.53 -18.84
N ALA A 11 22.63 8.78 -18.40
CA ALA A 11 22.77 8.38 -17.00
C ALA A 11 22.83 9.61 -16.08
N GLU A 12 23.63 10.62 -16.47
CA GLU A 12 23.72 11.90 -15.77
C GLU A 12 22.39 12.67 -15.81
N TYR A 13 21.75 12.77 -16.98
CA TYR A 13 20.49 13.47 -17.17
C TYR A 13 19.37 12.87 -16.29
N LEU A 14 19.23 11.55 -16.29
CA LEU A 14 18.23 10.82 -15.51
C LEU A 14 18.64 10.65 -14.03
N ARG A 15 19.86 11.04 -13.66
CA ARG A 15 20.45 10.85 -12.33
C ARG A 15 20.44 9.38 -11.87
N VAL A 16 20.79 8.47 -12.77
CA VAL A 16 20.87 7.03 -12.52
C VAL A 16 22.22 6.46 -12.99
N ASP A 17 22.57 5.27 -12.53
CA ASP A 17 23.80 4.60 -12.97
C ASP A 17 23.72 4.09 -14.43
N VAL A 18 24.87 4.01 -15.11
CA VAL A 18 25.00 3.51 -16.50
C VAL A 18 24.46 2.08 -16.65
N VAL A 19 24.55 1.25 -15.61
CA VAL A 19 23.95 -0.10 -15.57
C VAL A 19 22.43 -0.02 -15.65
N THR A 20 21.80 1.00 -15.06
CA THR A 20 20.36 1.24 -15.16
C THR A 20 19.98 1.58 -16.60
N ILE A 21 20.76 2.41 -17.29
CA ILE A 21 20.52 2.73 -18.71
C ILE A 21 20.59 1.47 -19.57
N ARG A 22 21.61 0.61 -19.36
CA ARG A 22 21.70 -0.70 -20.04
C ARG A 22 20.49 -1.59 -19.74
N ARG A 23 19.96 -1.53 -18.52
CA ARG A 23 18.76 -2.27 -18.12
C ARG A 23 17.50 -1.76 -18.84
N LEU A 24 17.34 -0.45 -18.99
CA LEU A 24 16.23 0.18 -19.71
C LEU A 24 16.25 -0.19 -21.20
N ILE A 25 17.44 -0.24 -21.82
CA ILE A 25 17.62 -0.71 -23.19
C ILE A 25 17.21 -2.18 -23.31
N ASN A 26 17.70 -3.04 -22.42
CA ASN A 26 17.40 -4.49 -22.45
C ASN A 26 15.93 -4.81 -22.21
N ARG A 27 15.20 -3.92 -21.51
CA ARG A 27 13.75 -4.02 -21.30
C ARG A 27 12.93 -3.35 -22.41
N ASN A 28 13.58 -2.77 -23.42
CA ASN A 28 12.96 -2.04 -24.51
C ASN A 28 12.10 -0.84 -24.03
N GLU A 29 12.46 -0.27 -22.87
CA GLU A 29 11.77 0.86 -22.24
C GLU A 29 12.34 2.20 -22.71
N LEU A 30 13.65 2.24 -23.00
CA LEU A 30 14.36 3.37 -23.58
C LEU A 30 14.95 2.96 -24.93
N PRO A 31 14.43 3.49 -26.06
CA PRO A 31 14.97 3.22 -27.39
C PRO A 31 16.43 3.64 -27.49
N ALA A 32 17.26 2.80 -28.08
CA ALA A 32 18.67 3.08 -28.29
C ALA A 32 19.16 2.52 -29.64
N TYR A 33 20.05 3.27 -30.27
CA TYR A 33 20.67 2.93 -31.55
C TYR A 33 22.11 2.53 -31.32
N ARG A 34 22.60 1.50 -32.00
CA ARG A 34 24.02 1.11 -31.95
C ARG A 34 24.80 1.81 -33.05
N ILE A 35 25.76 2.64 -32.66
CA ILE A 35 26.67 3.34 -33.58
C ILE A 35 28.10 3.15 -33.07
N GLY A 36 28.97 2.56 -33.90
CA GLY A 36 30.37 2.31 -33.52
C GLY A 36 30.55 1.35 -32.34
N GLY A 37 29.56 0.48 -32.06
CA GLY A 37 29.59 -0.46 -30.93
C GLY A 37 29.03 0.11 -29.63
N GLU A 38 28.73 1.40 -29.57
CA GLU A 38 28.13 2.06 -28.41
C GLU A 38 26.66 2.37 -28.63
N TYR A 39 25.91 2.47 -27.53
CA TYR A 39 24.53 2.93 -27.55
C TYR A 39 24.48 4.45 -27.66
N ARG A 40 23.54 4.91 -28.49
CA ARG A 40 23.23 6.30 -28.78
C ARG A 40 21.72 6.52 -28.70
N PHE A 41 21.32 7.70 -28.27
CA PHE A 41 19.92 8.01 -27.97
C PHE A 41 19.56 9.36 -28.58
N THR A 42 18.31 9.52 -29.02
CA THR A 42 17.80 10.83 -29.44
C THR A 42 17.22 11.57 -28.24
N GLU A 43 17.22 12.91 -28.29
CA GLU A 43 16.55 13.73 -27.28
C GLU A 43 15.04 13.44 -27.26
N SER A 44 14.44 13.25 -28.44
CA SER A 44 13.03 12.90 -28.61
C SER A 44 12.63 11.58 -27.90
N ASP A 45 13.47 10.53 -27.98
CA ASP A 45 13.20 9.26 -27.29
C ASP A 45 13.27 9.39 -25.77
N LEU A 46 14.20 10.20 -25.27
CA LEU A 46 14.35 10.49 -23.85
C LEU A 46 13.17 11.32 -23.32
N GLU A 47 12.73 12.33 -24.06
CA GLU A 47 11.54 13.12 -23.71
C GLU A 47 10.27 12.26 -23.69
N ASN A 48 10.08 11.39 -24.67
CA ASN A 48 8.97 10.45 -24.70
C ASN A 48 9.00 9.48 -23.51
N TYR A 49 10.19 9.00 -23.14
CA TYR A 49 10.38 8.18 -21.94
C TYR A 49 9.98 8.95 -20.67
N LEU A 50 10.44 10.19 -20.50
CA LEU A 50 10.10 11.04 -19.34
C LEU A 50 8.62 11.42 -19.29
N GLN A 51 8.00 11.66 -20.45
CA GLN A 51 6.59 11.99 -20.53
C GLN A 51 5.71 10.81 -20.09
N ARG A 52 6.10 9.57 -20.43
CA ARG A 52 5.44 8.35 -19.91
C ARG A 52 5.59 8.21 -18.41
N GLN A 53 6.71 8.65 -17.83
CA GLN A 53 6.92 8.67 -16.38
C GLN A 53 6.13 9.80 -15.68
N ARG A 54 5.81 10.90 -16.38
CA ARG A 54 5.05 12.04 -15.83
C ARG A 54 3.53 11.82 -15.72
N VAL A 55 2.96 10.77 -16.33
CA VAL A 55 1.52 10.51 -16.30
C VAL A 55 1.01 10.04 -14.91
N GLY A 56 1.89 9.90 -13.91
CA GLY A 56 1.54 9.58 -12.52
C GLY A 56 1.23 10.78 -11.60
N VAL A 57 1.12 12.01 -12.11
CA VAL A 57 0.76 13.19 -11.28
C VAL A 57 -0.52 13.83 -11.79
N LYS A 58 -1.67 13.43 -11.24
CA LYS A 58 -2.88 14.27 -11.24
C LYS A 58 -3.42 14.39 -9.82
N SER A 59 -3.41 15.63 -9.37
CA SER A 59 -4.04 16.21 -8.20
C SER A 59 -5.46 15.69 -7.95
N ALA A 60 -5.74 15.40 -6.68
CA ALA A 60 -7.08 15.15 -6.17
C ALA A 60 -8.01 16.35 -6.45
N GLU A 61 -9.14 16.09 -7.09
CA GLU A 61 -10.34 16.93 -7.00
C GLU A 61 -11.47 16.11 -6.34
N PRO A 62 -12.22 16.67 -5.38
CA PRO A 62 -13.27 15.95 -4.69
C PRO A 62 -14.60 16.06 -5.46
N GLY A 63 -15.13 14.92 -5.86
CA GLY A 63 -16.55 14.77 -6.19
C GLY A 63 -16.85 14.30 -7.63
N SER A 64 -17.06 12.99 -7.80
CA SER A 64 -18.14 12.47 -8.64
C SER A 64 -18.35 10.96 -8.41
N PRO A 65 -19.58 10.44 -8.53
CA PRO A 65 -19.95 9.12 -8.03
C PRO A 65 -19.77 8.06 -9.11
N LEU A 66 -19.21 6.90 -8.75
CA LEU A 66 -19.28 5.73 -9.61
C LEU A 66 -19.69 4.50 -8.80
N SER A 67 -21.01 4.32 -8.75
CA SER A 67 -21.63 3.00 -8.84
C SER A 67 -21.05 2.32 -10.08
N GLY A 68 -20.23 1.30 -9.88
CA GLY A 68 -19.68 0.48 -10.94
C GLY A 68 -19.03 -0.76 -10.36
N THR A 69 -19.64 -1.91 -10.62
CA THR A 69 -19.03 -3.24 -10.51
C THR A 69 -17.63 -3.23 -11.13
N ILE A 70 -16.59 -3.36 -10.31
CA ILE A 70 -15.21 -3.46 -10.80
C ILE A 70 -14.95 -4.91 -11.19
N GLU A 71 -15.18 -5.20 -12.47
CA GLU A 71 -14.62 -6.38 -13.13
C GLU A 71 -13.09 -6.43 -12.97
N ALA A 72 -12.54 -7.65 -12.90
CA ALA A 72 -11.13 -7.94 -12.70
C ALA A 72 -10.19 -7.11 -13.59
N GLY A 73 -9.66 -6.01 -13.04
CA GLY A 73 -8.79 -5.09 -13.77
C GLY A 73 -7.31 -5.53 -13.88
N PRO A 74 -6.45 -4.69 -14.50
CA PRO A 74 -5.04 -4.94 -14.86
C PRO A 74 -4.12 -5.44 -13.72
N PHE A 75 -4.56 -5.26 -12.48
CA PHE A 75 -3.90 -5.76 -11.28
C PHE A 75 -3.97 -7.30 -11.16
N PHE A 76 -5.07 -7.94 -11.54
CA PHE A 76 -5.19 -9.41 -11.55
C PHE A 76 -4.34 -10.05 -12.66
N GLU A 77 -4.21 -9.37 -13.79
CA GLU A 77 -3.35 -9.79 -14.90
C GLU A 77 -1.85 -9.70 -14.54
N TRP A 78 -1.48 -8.79 -13.63
CA TRP A 78 -0.13 -8.67 -13.08
C TRP A 78 0.23 -9.78 -12.08
N ILE A 79 -0.68 -10.12 -11.15
CA ILE A 79 -0.50 -11.27 -10.23
C ILE A 79 -0.19 -12.53 -11.07
N HIS A 80 -0.96 -12.73 -12.15
CA HIS A 80 -0.74 -13.83 -13.10
C HIS A 80 0.62 -13.81 -13.83
N LYS A 81 1.22 -12.64 -14.09
CA LYS A 81 2.55 -12.51 -14.72
C LYS A 81 3.71 -12.62 -13.72
N VAL A 82 3.53 -12.22 -12.45
CA VAL A 82 4.51 -12.43 -11.38
C VAL A 82 4.66 -13.92 -11.03
N LEU A 83 3.57 -14.68 -11.19
CA LEU A 83 3.54 -16.15 -11.09
C LEU A 83 4.34 -16.86 -12.22
N GLN A 84 4.78 -16.16 -13.27
CA GLN A 84 5.51 -16.73 -14.42
C GLN A 84 7.05 -16.70 -14.32
N GLY A 85 7.61 -16.52 -13.12
CA GLY A 85 8.96 -17.03 -12.83
C GLY A 85 10.16 -16.10 -13.08
N LYS A 86 10.16 -14.89 -12.50
CA LYS A 86 11.42 -14.17 -12.19
C LYS A 86 11.44 -13.76 -10.71
N GLN A 87 12.61 -13.81 -10.09
CA GLN A 87 12.85 -13.45 -8.68
C GLN A 87 12.16 -12.13 -8.34
N THR A 88 11.35 -12.10 -7.28
CA THR A 88 10.68 -10.88 -6.80
C THR A 88 11.20 -10.61 -5.41
N SER A 89 11.97 -9.54 -5.25
CA SER A 89 12.45 -9.04 -3.95
C SER A 89 11.36 -8.20 -3.25
N PRO A 90 11.33 -8.09 -1.91
CA PRO A 90 10.58 -7.05 -1.23
C PRO A 90 10.82 -5.66 -1.84
N SER A 91 12.06 -5.36 -2.24
CA SER A 91 12.42 -4.14 -2.96
C SER A 91 11.69 -3.97 -4.30
N ASP A 92 11.36 -5.05 -5.01
CA ASP A 92 10.62 -4.99 -6.28
C ASP A 92 9.13 -4.73 -6.05
N VAL A 93 8.59 -5.20 -4.93
CA VAL A 93 7.25 -4.81 -4.47
C VAL A 93 7.25 -3.31 -4.19
N VAL A 94 8.27 -2.84 -3.46
CA VAL A 94 8.47 -1.43 -3.03
C VAL A 94 8.62 -0.43 -4.18
N LYS A 95 9.29 -0.81 -5.27
CA LYS A 95 9.65 0.09 -6.37
C LYS A 95 8.62 0.15 -7.50
N SER A 96 7.48 -0.55 -7.39
CA SER A 96 6.45 -0.54 -8.43
C SER A 96 5.38 0.53 -8.16
N ASP A 97 4.78 1.08 -9.22
CA ASP A 97 3.60 2.00 -9.23
C ASP A 97 2.37 1.46 -8.46
N ARG A 98 2.46 0.22 -7.95
CA ARG A 98 1.47 -0.52 -7.16
C ARG A 98 1.69 -0.39 -5.66
N PHE A 99 2.82 0.19 -5.25
CA PHE A 99 3.16 0.45 -3.85
C PHE A 99 2.34 1.60 -3.25
N ASP A 100 1.73 2.43 -4.09
CA ASP A 100 0.81 3.51 -3.68
C ASP A 100 -0.35 3.00 -2.83
N ARG A 101 -0.71 1.71 -2.99
CA ARG A 101 -1.76 1.09 -2.18
C ARG A 101 -1.28 0.61 -0.82
N PHE A 102 0.02 0.36 -0.61
CA PHE A 102 0.53 -0.01 0.72
C PHE A 102 0.64 1.22 1.61
N THR A 103 0.18 1.11 2.85
CA THR A 103 0.42 2.14 3.88
C THR A 103 1.91 2.20 4.23
N ASP A 104 2.40 3.35 4.69
CA ASP A 104 3.81 3.49 5.08
C ASP A 104 4.24 2.45 6.13
N GLN A 105 3.35 2.09 7.06
CA GLN A 105 3.58 1.01 8.02
C GLN A 105 3.79 -0.33 7.32
N ALA A 106 2.87 -0.72 6.43
CA ALA A 106 3.00 -1.98 5.67
C ALA A 106 4.25 -2.01 4.78
N ARG A 107 4.67 -0.87 4.22
CA ARG A 107 5.93 -0.74 3.47
C ARG A 107 7.14 -0.98 4.37
N ARG A 108 7.14 -0.44 5.59
CA ARG A 108 8.18 -0.67 6.59
C ARG A 108 8.25 -2.14 7.00
N VAL A 109 7.10 -2.80 7.22
CA VAL A 109 7.04 -4.25 7.50
C VAL A 109 7.82 -5.05 6.46
N LEU A 110 7.58 -4.80 5.17
CA LEU A 110 8.27 -5.53 4.08
C LEU A 110 9.79 -5.31 4.09
N LYS A 111 10.23 -4.08 4.41
CA LYS A 111 11.66 -3.76 4.56
C LYS A 111 12.26 -4.47 5.76
N LEU A 112 11.63 -4.38 6.93
CA LEU A 112 12.06 -5.05 8.16
C LEU A 112 12.12 -6.57 7.98
N SER A 113 11.22 -7.14 7.18
CA SER A 113 11.25 -8.56 6.84
C SER A 113 12.51 -8.96 6.05
N GLN A 114 13.01 -8.07 5.19
CA GLN A 114 14.27 -8.27 4.48
C GLN A 114 15.46 -8.17 5.45
N ASP A 115 15.43 -7.20 6.36
CA ASP A 115 16.45 -7.01 7.39
C ASP A 115 16.53 -8.23 8.33
N GLU A 116 15.38 -8.80 8.73
CA GLU A 116 15.32 -10.02 9.53
C GLU A 116 15.84 -11.25 8.75
N ALA A 117 15.48 -11.40 7.48
CA ALA A 117 16.06 -12.47 6.65
C ALA A 117 17.60 -12.39 6.59
N GLN A 118 18.16 -11.18 6.52
CA GLN A 118 19.61 -10.95 6.58
C GLN A 118 20.18 -11.26 7.97
N ARG A 119 19.48 -10.91 9.05
CA ARG A 119 19.85 -11.22 10.44
C ARG A 119 19.98 -12.72 10.66
N PHE A 120 19.03 -13.49 10.14
CA PHE A 120 19.06 -14.95 10.12
C PHE A 120 20.01 -15.55 9.08
N LYS A 121 20.68 -14.73 8.27
CA LYS A 121 21.60 -15.15 7.18
C LYS A 121 20.91 -16.05 6.14
N HIS A 122 19.63 -15.80 5.90
CA HIS A 122 18.86 -16.47 4.85
C HIS A 122 18.96 -15.74 3.52
N ASN A 123 18.93 -16.51 2.43
CA ASN A 123 18.91 -16.00 1.06
C ASN A 123 17.50 -15.92 0.47
N TYR A 124 16.48 -15.93 1.33
CA TYR A 124 15.08 -15.78 0.98
C TYR A 124 14.31 -15.05 2.09
N VAL A 125 13.18 -14.43 1.73
CA VAL A 125 12.21 -13.88 2.69
C VAL A 125 11.01 -14.84 2.78
N GLY A 126 10.90 -15.53 3.91
CA GLY A 126 9.82 -16.47 4.25
C GLY A 126 8.66 -15.79 4.98
N THR A 127 7.67 -16.60 5.40
CA THR A 127 6.53 -16.07 6.16
C THR A 127 6.93 -15.70 7.59
N GLU A 128 7.89 -16.41 8.17
CA GLU A 128 8.53 -16.13 9.45
C GLU A 128 9.18 -14.73 9.47
N HIS A 129 9.89 -14.35 8.41
CA HIS A 129 10.50 -13.03 8.32
C HIS A 129 9.44 -11.94 8.14
N LEU A 130 8.35 -12.22 7.42
CA LEU A 130 7.20 -11.30 7.33
C LEU A 130 6.55 -11.06 8.69
N LEU A 131 6.37 -12.10 9.50
CA LEU A 131 5.84 -11.97 10.84
C LEU A 131 6.81 -11.24 11.78
N LEU A 132 8.11 -11.51 11.69
CA LEU A 132 9.13 -10.76 12.45
C LEU A 132 9.15 -9.28 12.07
N GLY A 133 9.10 -8.97 10.77
CA GLY A 133 9.02 -7.59 10.29
C GLY A 133 7.72 -6.88 10.72
N LEU A 134 6.63 -7.63 10.86
CA LEU A 134 5.37 -7.10 11.37
C LEU A 134 5.49 -6.72 12.86
N ILE A 135 6.04 -7.60 13.69
CA ILE A 135 6.23 -7.32 15.12
C ILE A 135 7.32 -6.28 15.41
N ASP A 136 8.30 -6.11 14.53
CA ASP A 136 9.32 -5.06 14.65
C ASP A 136 8.87 -3.69 14.17
N GLU A 137 7.87 -3.60 13.30
CA GLU A 137 7.23 -2.31 13.03
C GLU A 137 6.61 -1.75 14.32
N GLY A 138 6.10 -2.64 15.19
CA GLY A 138 5.78 -2.37 16.58
C GLY A 138 4.48 -1.59 16.80
N GLU A 139 3.88 -1.06 15.74
CA GLU A 139 2.68 -0.25 15.77
C GLU A 139 1.61 -0.77 14.78
N GLY A 140 0.50 -0.04 14.66
CA GLY A 140 -0.57 -0.35 13.72
C GLY A 140 -1.57 -1.41 14.19
N THR A 141 -2.59 -1.61 13.36
CA THR A 141 -3.77 -2.42 13.69
C THR A 141 -3.44 -3.89 13.91
N ALA A 142 -2.44 -4.44 13.19
CA ALA A 142 -2.01 -5.82 13.41
C ALA A 142 -1.47 -6.07 14.83
N ILE A 143 -0.62 -5.16 15.32
CA ILE A 143 -0.03 -5.29 16.66
C ILE A 143 -1.07 -5.11 17.75
N GLN A 144 -1.98 -4.16 17.57
CA GLN A 144 -3.13 -4.00 18.46
C GLN A 144 -3.99 -5.26 18.50
N ALA A 145 -4.26 -5.88 17.34
CA ALA A 145 -5.04 -7.11 17.27
C ALA A 145 -4.35 -8.27 17.99
N LEU A 146 -3.05 -8.47 17.78
CA LEU A 146 -2.28 -9.51 18.48
C LEU A 146 -2.29 -9.30 20.01
N ASN A 147 -2.12 -8.06 20.46
CA ASN A 147 -2.14 -7.73 21.89
C ASN A 147 -3.54 -7.97 22.51
N ASN A 148 -4.62 -7.58 21.82
CA ASN A 148 -5.99 -7.80 22.30
C ASN A 148 -6.36 -9.28 22.36
N LEU A 149 -5.77 -10.10 21.48
CA LEU A 149 -5.86 -11.57 21.53
C LEU A 149 -4.96 -12.20 22.63
N GLY A 150 -4.26 -11.38 23.43
CA GLY A 150 -3.45 -11.84 24.56
C GLY A 150 -2.08 -12.38 24.17
N VAL A 151 -1.59 -12.08 22.96
CA VAL A 151 -0.29 -12.56 22.49
C VAL A 151 0.81 -11.56 22.79
N GLU A 152 1.81 -12.00 23.56
CA GLU A 152 3.03 -11.22 23.78
C GLU A 152 3.97 -11.34 22.57
N LEU A 153 4.34 -10.21 21.96
CA LEU A 153 5.23 -10.17 20.79
C LEU A 153 6.58 -10.85 21.03
N ALA A 154 7.09 -10.78 22.26
CA ALA A 154 8.32 -11.46 22.66
C ALA A 154 8.21 -13.00 22.53
N LYS A 155 7.03 -13.57 22.81
CA LYS A 155 6.78 -15.01 22.64
C LYS A 155 6.76 -15.40 21.17
N ILE A 156 6.22 -14.55 20.28
CA ILE A 156 6.28 -14.79 18.83
C ILE A 156 7.74 -14.89 18.38
N ARG A 157 8.57 -13.90 18.72
CA ARG A 157 10.00 -13.87 18.38
C ARG A 157 10.73 -15.11 18.89
N ALA A 158 10.54 -15.46 20.17
CA ALA A 158 11.19 -16.61 20.78
C ALA A 158 10.81 -17.94 20.10
N ASN A 159 9.53 -18.14 19.74
CA ASN A 159 9.10 -19.35 19.04
C ASN A 159 9.71 -19.44 17.64
N ILE A 160 9.80 -18.33 16.91
CA ILE A 160 10.45 -18.29 15.60
C ILE A 160 11.93 -18.63 15.73
N GLU A 161 12.64 -18.04 16.68
CA GLU A 161 14.08 -18.30 16.91
C GLU A 161 14.38 -19.75 17.29
N ILE A 162 13.43 -20.47 17.93
CA ILE A 162 13.57 -21.90 18.23
C ILE A 162 13.43 -22.76 16.97
N ILE A 163 12.49 -22.41 16.08
CA ILE A 163 12.16 -23.21 14.89
C ILE A 163 13.15 -22.94 13.76
N VAL A 164 13.62 -21.70 13.65
CA VAL A 164 14.36 -21.18 12.51
C VAL A 164 15.85 -21.16 12.81
N SER A 165 16.61 -21.99 12.10
CA SER A 165 18.07 -22.01 12.19
C SER A 165 18.69 -20.76 11.58
N HIS A 166 19.88 -20.36 12.05
CA HIS A 166 20.68 -19.34 11.38
C HIS A 166 21.48 -19.97 10.23
N GLY A 167 21.58 -19.25 9.10
CA GLY A 167 22.46 -19.64 7.99
C GLY A 167 23.95 -19.43 8.28
N ASP A 168 24.80 -20.07 7.46
CA ASP A 168 26.25 -20.06 7.68
C ASP A 168 26.99 -18.88 7.03
N ARG A 169 26.34 -18.13 6.12
CA ARG A 169 26.98 -17.09 5.32
C ARG A 169 26.15 -15.83 5.23
N VAL A 170 26.81 -14.68 5.31
CA VAL A 170 26.18 -13.37 5.08
C VAL A 170 25.75 -13.29 3.62
N VAL A 171 24.46 -13.02 3.39
CA VAL A 171 23.89 -12.83 2.05
C VAL A 171 23.94 -11.35 1.71
N LEU A 172 24.58 -10.99 0.60
CA LEU A 172 24.68 -9.63 0.09
C LEU A 172 23.77 -9.47 -1.14
N GLY A 173 22.98 -8.39 -1.19
CA GLY A 173 22.11 -8.05 -2.32
C GLY A 173 20.62 -8.15 -2.03
N ASP A 174 19.80 -7.94 -3.07
CA ASP A 174 18.34 -8.05 -2.99
C ASP A 174 17.92 -9.53 -2.81
N ILE A 175 17.16 -9.80 -1.74
CA ILE A 175 16.72 -11.14 -1.36
C ILE A 175 15.29 -11.37 -1.87
N GLY A 176 15.04 -12.50 -2.51
CA GLY A 176 13.71 -12.81 -3.05
C GLY A 176 12.70 -13.29 -2.00
N LEU A 177 11.42 -12.98 -2.22
CA LEU A 177 10.30 -13.60 -1.51
C LEU A 177 10.13 -15.07 -1.93
N THR A 178 9.89 -15.95 -0.94
CA THR A 178 9.46 -17.33 -1.19
C THR A 178 8.07 -17.38 -1.84
N PRO A 179 7.68 -18.48 -2.52
CA PRO A 179 6.32 -18.62 -3.05
C PRO A 179 5.23 -18.43 -2.01
N ARG A 180 5.41 -18.94 -0.79
CA ARG A 180 4.48 -18.75 0.34
C ARG A 180 4.42 -17.28 0.79
N ALA A 181 5.56 -16.61 0.92
CA ALA A 181 5.59 -15.18 1.26
C ALA A 181 4.91 -14.30 0.19
N LYS A 182 5.09 -14.63 -1.10
CA LYS A 182 4.32 -13.97 -2.17
C LYS A 182 2.82 -14.22 -2.00
N LYS A 183 2.43 -15.46 -1.70
CA LYS A 183 1.04 -15.83 -1.47
C LYS A 183 0.41 -15.04 -0.31
N VAL A 184 1.14 -14.82 0.77
CA VAL A 184 0.70 -13.97 1.90
C VAL A 184 0.35 -12.57 1.43
N ILE A 185 1.19 -11.95 0.59
CA ILE A 185 0.93 -10.60 0.07
C ILE A 185 -0.32 -10.60 -0.84
N GLU A 186 -0.48 -11.62 -1.69
CA GLU A 186 -1.70 -11.77 -2.51
C GLU A 186 -2.95 -11.88 -1.63
N LEU A 187 -2.89 -12.70 -0.58
CA LEU A 187 -3.98 -12.89 0.37
C LEU A 187 -4.28 -11.62 1.16
N ALA A 188 -3.26 -10.83 1.52
CA ALA A 188 -3.44 -9.53 2.15
C ALA A 188 -4.22 -8.56 1.25
N VAL A 189 -3.93 -8.55 -0.06
CA VAL A 189 -4.71 -7.76 -1.01
C VAL A 189 -6.17 -8.21 -1.05
N ASP A 190 -6.41 -9.52 -1.03
CA ASP A 190 -7.77 -10.05 -1.00
C ASP A 190 -8.50 -9.73 0.32
N GLU A 191 -7.80 -9.71 1.45
CA GLU A 191 -8.38 -9.27 2.73
C GLU A 191 -8.70 -7.78 2.74
N ALA A 192 -7.84 -6.93 2.16
CA ALA A 192 -8.13 -5.51 1.99
C ALA A 192 -9.40 -5.30 1.17
N ARG A 193 -9.57 -6.03 0.07
CA ARG A 193 -10.80 -6.00 -0.74
C ARG A 193 -12.03 -6.48 0.03
N ARG A 194 -11.87 -7.54 0.84
CA ARG A 194 -12.98 -8.06 1.66
C ARG A 194 -13.47 -7.03 2.69
N LEU A 195 -12.57 -6.17 3.17
CA LEU A 195 -12.87 -5.07 4.08
C LEU A 195 -13.22 -3.75 3.34
N ASP A 196 -13.35 -3.79 2.01
CA ASP A 196 -13.57 -2.61 1.15
C ASP A 196 -12.51 -1.50 1.33
N HIS A 197 -11.28 -1.90 1.68
CA HIS A 197 -10.15 -0.99 1.79
C HIS A 197 -9.44 -0.85 0.44
N HIS A 198 -9.22 0.40 0.01
CA HIS A 198 -8.44 0.72 -1.18
C HIS A 198 -6.92 0.75 -0.93
N TYR A 199 -6.50 0.47 0.30
CA TYR A 199 -5.12 0.40 0.74
C TYR A 199 -4.81 -0.95 1.42
N ILE A 200 -3.53 -1.24 1.62
CA ILE A 200 -3.01 -2.44 2.27
C ILE A 200 -2.25 -2.00 3.52
N GLY A 201 -2.89 -2.15 4.68
CA GLY A 201 -2.30 -1.95 6.01
C GLY A 201 -1.64 -3.19 6.61
N THR A 202 -1.17 -3.05 7.85
CA THR A 202 -0.53 -4.11 8.63
C THR A 202 -1.51 -5.22 8.97
N GLU A 203 -2.78 -4.87 9.23
CA GLU A 203 -3.87 -5.79 9.49
C GLU A 203 -4.11 -6.77 8.35
N HIS A 204 -4.05 -6.31 7.11
CA HIS A 204 -4.22 -7.20 5.96
C HIS A 204 -3.05 -8.16 5.82
N LEU A 205 -1.82 -7.72 6.12
CA LEU A 205 -0.64 -8.59 6.13
C LEU A 205 -0.76 -9.68 7.21
N LEU A 206 -1.22 -9.33 8.42
CA LEU A 206 -1.50 -10.28 9.49
C LEU A 206 -2.53 -11.33 9.05
N LEU A 207 -3.67 -10.88 8.50
CA LEU A 207 -4.71 -11.77 8.01
C LEU A 207 -4.23 -12.63 6.83
N GLY A 208 -3.38 -12.07 5.97
CA GLY A 208 -2.73 -12.81 4.87
C GLY A 208 -1.81 -13.92 5.37
N LEU A 209 -1.05 -13.69 6.45
CA LEU A 209 -0.20 -14.70 7.08
C LEU A 209 -1.03 -15.86 7.64
N LEU A 210 -2.09 -15.55 8.39
CA LEU A 210 -3.00 -16.55 8.97
C LEU A 210 -3.77 -17.33 7.90
N ARG A 211 -4.14 -16.67 6.79
CA ARG A 211 -4.89 -17.30 5.70
C ARG A 211 -4.03 -18.17 4.79
N GLU A 212 -2.72 -17.93 4.73
CA GLU A 212 -1.79 -18.84 4.03
C GLU A 212 -1.69 -20.19 4.77
N GLY A 213 -1.73 -20.17 6.11
CA GLY A 213 -2.07 -21.32 6.96
C GLY A 213 -1.01 -22.42 7.11
N GLU A 214 -0.07 -22.54 6.17
CA GLU A 214 0.89 -23.65 6.13
C GLU A 214 2.34 -23.23 6.41
N GLY A 215 2.62 -21.92 6.43
CA GLY A 215 3.93 -21.37 6.71
C GLY A 215 4.28 -21.31 8.21
N ILE A 216 5.56 -21.07 8.51
CA ILE A 216 6.07 -21.00 9.88
C ILE A 216 5.34 -19.93 10.69
N ALA A 217 5.06 -18.76 10.10
CA ALA A 217 4.33 -17.70 10.77
C ALA A 217 2.92 -18.13 11.21
N ALA A 218 2.17 -18.81 10.34
CA ALA A 218 0.84 -19.31 10.67
C ALA A 218 0.91 -20.33 11.81
N GLY A 219 1.82 -21.30 11.73
CA GLY A 219 2.02 -22.29 12.79
C GLY A 219 2.41 -21.69 14.14
N VAL A 220 3.26 -20.66 14.16
CA VAL A 220 3.61 -19.94 15.39
C VAL A 220 2.40 -19.21 15.97
N LEU A 221 1.66 -18.47 15.15
CA LEU A 221 0.46 -17.75 15.59
C LEU A 221 -0.62 -18.71 16.12
N GLU A 222 -0.86 -19.82 15.43
CA GLU A 222 -1.81 -20.86 15.85
C GLU A 222 -1.38 -21.51 17.17
N SER A 223 -0.09 -21.79 17.35
CA SER A 223 0.44 -22.34 18.61
C SER A 223 0.23 -21.41 19.81
N LEU A 224 0.09 -20.10 19.54
CA LEU A 224 -0.20 -19.06 20.53
C LEU A 224 -1.71 -18.76 20.66
N GLY A 225 -2.57 -19.53 19.99
CA GLY A 225 -4.03 -19.43 20.07
C GLY A 225 -4.64 -18.40 19.10
N VAL A 226 -3.86 -17.83 18.18
CA VAL A 226 -4.36 -16.89 17.17
C VAL A 226 -4.88 -17.68 15.98
N THR A 227 -6.20 -17.69 15.81
CA THR A 227 -6.85 -18.24 14.62
C THR A 227 -7.20 -17.12 13.64
N LEU A 228 -7.33 -17.47 12.35
CA LEU A 228 -7.76 -16.51 11.32
C LEU A 228 -9.08 -15.83 11.68
N GLU A 229 -10.05 -16.58 12.18
CA GLU A 229 -11.38 -16.04 12.50
C GLU A 229 -11.33 -15.07 13.68
N HIS A 230 -10.62 -15.41 14.76
CA HIS A 230 -10.47 -14.49 15.89
C HIS A 230 -9.72 -13.21 15.49
N ALA A 231 -8.65 -13.34 14.70
CA ALA A 231 -7.92 -12.18 14.18
C ALA A 231 -8.80 -11.30 13.28
N ARG A 232 -9.64 -11.88 12.41
CA ARG A 232 -10.57 -11.12 11.58
C ARG A 232 -11.60 -10.36 12.40
N THR A 233 -12.16 -10.99 13.44
CA THR A 233 -13.11 -10.33 14.35
C THR A 233 -12.44 -9.17 15.07
N GLU A 234 -11.25 -9.39 15.61
CA GLU A 234 -10.52 -8.34 16.34
C GLU A 234 -10.14 -7.15 15.45
N VAL A 235 -9.61 -7.41 14.25
CA VAL A 235 -9.29 -6.37 13.28
C VAL A 235 -10.54 -5.55 12.92
N GLN A 236 -11.69 -6.19 12.69
CA GLN A 236 -12.93 -5.47 12.40
C GLN A 236 -13.36 -4.57 13.57
N GLN A 237 -13.28 -5.06 14.81
CA GLN A 237 -13.61 -4.26 15.99
C GLN A 237 -12.69 -3.05 16.15
N LEU A 238 -11.38 -3.20 15.91
CA LEU A 238 -10.42 -2.10 15.97
C LEU A 238 -10.72 -1.04 14.90
N LEU A 239 -11.01 -1.47 13.67
CA LEU A 239 -11.35 -0.57 12.58
C LEU A 239 -12.65 0.21 12.85
N SER A 240 -13.67 -0.43 13.41
CA SER A 240 -14.91 0.26 13.82
C SER A 240 -14.66 1.29 14.91
N LYS A 241 -13.85 0.96 15.93
CA LYS A 241 -13.48 1.91 17.00
C LYS A 241 -12.73 3.12 16.46
N HIS A 242 -11.83 2.94 15.51
CA HIS A 242 -11.11 4.05 14.88
C HIS A 242 -12.06 4.96 14.09
N ALA A 243 -13.01 4.39 13.34
CA ALA A 243 -14.01 5.15 12.61
C ALA A 243 -14.92 5.98 13.54
N GLU A 244 -15.28 5.45 14.71
CA GLU A 244 -16.05 6.18 15.72
C GLU A 244 -15.24 7.34 16.34
N ASN A 245 -13.93 7.12 16.58
CA ASN A 245 -13.05 8.11 17.20
C ASN A 245 -12.65 9.25 16.24
N GLU A 246 -12.78 9.05 14.92
CA GLU A 246 -12.58 10.07 13.89
C GLU A 246 -13.82 10.94 13.63
N THR A 247 -14.96 10.64 14.25
CA THR A 247 -16.13 11.54 14.19
C THR A 247 -15.84 12.82 14.98
N ILE A 248 -15.48 13.89 14.28
CA ILE A 248 -15.35 15.22 14.87
C ILE A 248 -16.71 15.57 15.48
N PRO A 249 -16.82 15.81 16.80
CA PRO A 249 -18.05 16.30 17.39
C PRO A 249 -18.35 17.66 16.74
N VAL A 250 -19.41 17.74 15.94
CA VAL A 250 -19.86 19.03 15.40
C VAL A 250 -20.29 19.85 16.62
N PRO A 251 -19.59 20.96 16.96
CA PRO A 251 -19.99 21.77 18.09
C PRO A 251 -21.43 22.26 17.86
N PRO A 252 -22.28 22.28 18.91
CA PRO A 252 -23.61 22.85 18.78
C PRO A 252 -23.48 24.29 18.28
N VAL A 253 -24.37 24.69 17.38
CA VAL A 253 -24.38 26.04 16.82
C VAL A 253 -24.46 27.06 17.96
N PRO A 254 -23.57 28.08 18.00
CA PRO A 254 -23.67 29.15 18.97
C PRO A 254 -25.05 29.78 18.92
N SER A 255 -25.66 30.05 20.07
CA SER A 255 -26.99 30.65 20.17
C SER A 255 -27.10 31.99 19.42
N GLU A 256 -25.99 32.74 19.30
CA GLU A 256 -25.97 33.98 18.51
C GLU A 256 -26.17 33.74 17.00
N ALA A 257 -25.64 32.62 16.47
CA ALA A 257 -25.85 32.25 15.08
C ALA A 257 -27.31 31.84 14.83
N THR A 258 -27.98 31.19 15.78
CA THR A 258 -29.42 30.89 15.68
C THR A 258 -30.28 32.15 15.58
N SER A 259 -29.90 33.22 16.28
CA SER A 259 -30.59 34.51 16.20
C SER A 259 -30.39 35.20 14.84
N LEU A 260 -29.18 35.15 14.27
CA LEU A 260 -28.88 35.71 12.93
C LEU A 260 -29.63 34.98 11.80
N LEU A 261 -29.94 33.69 11.99
CA LEU A 261 -30.73 32.89 11.05
C LEU A 261 -32.23 33.26 11.06
N SER A 262 -32.72 33.89 12.14
CA SER A 262 -34.14 34.23 12.30
C SER A 262 -34.54 35.56 11.65
N GLU A 263 -33.58 36.37 11.19
CA GLU A 263 -33.82 37.65 10.53
C GLU A 263 -33.79 37.52 8.99
N GLY A 264 -34.74 36.78 8.42
CA GLY A 264 -35.13 36.91 7.01
C GLY A 264 -34.03 36.73 5.95
N ALA A 265 -32.97 35.98 6.27
CA ALA A 265 -31.95 35.64 5.29
C ALA A 265 -32.56 34.78 4.18
N PRO A 266 -32.20 34.97 2.89
CA PRO A 266 -32.68 34.10 1.83
C PRO A 266 -32.27 32.63 2.13
N GLU A 267 -33.20 31.70 1.96
CA GLU A 267 -33.02 30.29 2.29
C GLU A 267 -32.87 29.42 1.03
N LEU A 268 -31.90 28.52 1.04
CA LEU A 268 -31.76 27.38 0.14
C LEU A 268 -32.45 26.16 0.77
N ILE A 269 -33.24 25.45 -0.03
CA ILE A 269 -33.88 24.20 0.39
C ILE A 269 -33.03 23.03 -0.08
N CYS A 270 -32.64 22.17 0.86
CA CYS A 270 -31.89 20.97 0.53
C CYS A 270 -32.75 19.96 -0.24
N SER A 271 -32.32 19.59 -1.44
CA SER A 271 -33.02 18.62 -2.29
C SER A 271 -33.06 17.19 -1.72
N SER A 272 -32.23 16.90 -0.71
CA SER A 272 -32.11 15.56 -0.11
C SER A 272 -32.96 15.39 1.15
N CYS A 273 -33.01 16.39 2.04
CA CYS A 273 -33.73 16.28 3.32
C CYS A 273 -34.78 17.38 3.53
N ASN A 274 -35.01 18.24 2.54
CA ASN A 274 -35.96 19.34 2.55
C ASN A 274 -35.75 20.38 3.67
N ALA A 275 -34.59 20.36 4.34
CA ALA A 275 -34.23 21.33 5.35
C ALA A 275 -33.84 22.67 4.71
N HIS A 276 -34.21 23.76 5.37
CA HIS A 276 -33.88 25.11 4.98
C HIS A 276 -32.49 25.46 5.52
N SER A 277 -31.68 26.15 4.73
CA SER A 277 -30.33 26.56 5.09
C SER A 277 -30.06 27.93 4.47
N PRO A 278 -29.31 28.83 5.11
CA PRO A 278 -29.06 30.16 4.52
C PRO A 278 -28.26 30.09 3.23
N VAL A 279 -28.48 31.07 2.35
CA VAL A 279 -27.77 31.19 1.06
C VAL A 279 -26.24 31.25 1.15
N TYR A 280 -25.67 31.66 2.29
CA TYR A 280 -24.21 31.67 2.46
C TYR A 280 -23.62 30.30 2.84
N PHE A 281 -24.44 29.28 3.04
CA PHE A 281 -23.97 27.91 3.23
C PHE A 281 -23.83 27.18 1.89
N HIS A 282 -22.68 26.54 1.69
CA HIS A 282 -22.44 25.65 0.55
C HIS A 282 -23.04 24.24 0.76
N TYR A 283 -23.37 23.88 2.00
CA TYR A 283 -23.85 22.56 2.41
C TYR A 283 -25.02 22.65 3.39
N CYS A 284 -25.94 21.68 3.31
CA CYS A 284 -27.14 21.63 4.14
C CYS A 284 -26.78 21.47 5.62
N PHE A 285 -27.38 22.32 6.45
CA PHE A 285 -27.15 22.30 7.89
C PHE A 285 -27.60 20.98 8.57
N ASN A 286 -28.59 20.28 8.00
CA ASN A 286 -29.14 19.06 8.57
C ASN A 286 -28.45 17.77 8.08
N CYS A 287 -28.09 17.68 6.79
CA CYS A 287 -27.56 16.43 6.20
C CYS A 287 -26.20 16.55 5.49
N GLY A 288 -25.60 17.75 5.46
CA GLY A 288 -24.28 17.98 4.87
C GLY A 288 -24.22 17.88 3.33
N GLN A 289 -25.36 17.69 2.65
CA GLN A 289 -25.38 17.64 1.18
C GLN A 289 -25.16 19.02 0.55
N PRO A 290 -24.50 19.12 -0.62
CA PRO A 290 -24.26 20.41 -1.29
C PRO A 290 -25.58 21.12 -1.61
N LEU A 291 -25.68 22.40 -1.24
CA LEU A 291 -26.80 23.24 -1.62
C LEU A 291 -26.48 23.90 -2.96
N LYS A 292 -27.39 23.78 -3.94
CA LYS A 292 -27.25 24.45 -5.24
C LYS A 292 -28.09 25.72 -5.23
N PRO A 293 -27.50 26.91 -5.46
CA PRO A 293 -28.30 28.07 -5.84
C PRO A 293 -28.89 27.83 -7.23
N GLU A 294 -30.18 28.13 -7.43
CA GLU A 294 -30.79 28.19 -8.76
C GLU A 294 -30.22 29.34 -9.60
#